data_AF-A0A961KF43-F1
#
_entry.id   AF-A0A961KF43-F1
#
_cell.length_a   1.000
_cell.length_b   1.000
_cell.length_c   1.000
_cell.angle_alpha   90.00
_cell.angle_beta   90.00
_cell.angle_gamma   90.00
#
_symmetry.space_group_name_H-M   'P 1'
#
loop_
_entity.id
_entity.type
_entity.pdbx_description
1 polymer ?
#
loop_
_entity_poly.entity_id
_entity_poly.type
_entity_poly.pdbx_seq_one_letter_code
_entity_poly.pdbx_strand_id
1 'polypeptide(L)'
;AYRGLLQISPATARHHDCDLPEAGLYDGAANLACAVRIANAAVTRDGVLARGAGGVAADWPPMRNADHRREVAAFTAALPQCRN
;
A
#
# COMPACT_ATOMS: atom_id res chain seq x y z
N ALA A 1 17.14 -3.18 2.86
CA ALA A 1 16.16 -4.27 2.72
C ALA A 1 14.77 -3.79 3.08
N TYR A 2 13.74 -4.35 2.45
CA TYR A 2 12.34 -4.13 2.80
C TYR A 2 11.98 -4.83 4.12
N ARG A 3 11.01 -4.29 4.87
CA ARG A 3 10.70 -4.69 6.25
C ARG A 3 9.20 -4.76 6.51
N GLY A 4 8.80 -5.67 7.40
CA GLY A 4 7.45 -5.77 7.92
C GLY A 4 6.43 -6.34 6.92
N LEU A 5 5.14 -6.20 7.28
CA LEU A 5 4.01 -6.79 6.58
C LEU A 5 3.95 -6.35 5.11
N LEU A 6 4.03 -5.04 4.87
CA LEU A 6 3.89 -4.46 3.52
C LEU A 6 5.24 -4.19 2.84
N GLN A 7 6.32 -4.79 3.35
CA GLN A 7 7.65 -4.72 2.73
C GLN A 7 8.05 -3.28 2.40
N ILE A 8 8.14 -2.42 3.41
CA ILE A 8 8.48 -0.99 3.26
C ILE A 8 9.97 -0.80 3.54
N SER A 9 10.63 0.06 2.77
CA SER A 9 12.04 0.40 3.01
C SER A 9 12.17 1.55 4.02
N PRO A 10 13.24 1.63 4.83
CA PRO A 10 13.47 2.77 5.72
C PRO A 10 13.58 4.11 4.99
N ALA A 11 14.07 4.11 3.74
CA ALA A 11 14.15 5.33 2.93
C ALA A 11 12.75 5.81 2.52
N THR A 12 11.89 4.91 2.06
CA THR A 12 10.48 5.21 1.73
C THR A 12 9.73 5.70 2.96
N ALA A 13 9.88 5.03 4.10
CA ALA A 13 9.23 5.45 5.35
C ALA A 13 9.63 6.88 5.76
N ARG A 14 10.92 7.24 5.64
CA ARG A 14 11.38 8.62 5.86
C ARG A 14 10.85 9.61 4.84
N HIS A 15 10.76 9.23 3.56
CA HIS A 15 10.22 10.09 2.52
C HIS A 15 8.76 10.48 2.75
N HIS A 16 7.99 9.58 3.37
CA HIS A 16 6.58 9.78 3.70
C HIS A 16 6.32 10.21 5.15
N ASP A 17 7.38 10.63 5.87
CA ASP A 17 7.30 11.08 7.26
C ASP A 17 6.53 10.10 8.16
N CYS A 18 6.79 8.80 8.01
CA CYS A 18 6.14 7.78 8.82
C CYS A 18 6.64 7.85 10.26
N ASP A 19 5.70 7.97 11.21
CA ASP A 19 5.97 7.83 12.63
C ASP A 19 6.19 6.34 12.96
N LEU A 20 7.35 6.03 13.52
CA LEU A 20 7.80 4.66 13.76
C LEU A 20 8.27 4.52 15.21
N PRO A 21 7.77 3.50 15.94
CA PRO A 21 8.25 3.20 17.29
C PRO A 21 9.64 2.56 17.26
N GLU A 22 10.18 2.16 18.41
CA GLU A 22 11.50 1.51 18.52
C GLU A 22 11.62 0.25 17.65
N ALA A 23 10.59 -0.60 17.64
CA ALA A 23 10.51 -1.78 16.76
C ALA A 23 10.42 -1.41 15.26
N GLY A 24 10.18 -0.13 14.96
CA GLY A 24 10.19 0.44 13.63
C GLY A 24 9.18 -0.21 12.70
N LEU A 25 9.63 -0.50 11.48
CA LEU A 25 8.80 -1.14 10.45
C LEU A 25 8.44 -2.61 10.73
N TYR A 26 8.97 -3.22 11.80
CA TYR A 26 8.55 -4.55 12.25
C TYR A 26 7.36 -4.49 13.22
N ASP A 27 7.02 -3.32 13.76
CA ASP A 27 5.75 -3.12 14.43
C ASP A 27 4.61 -3.15 13.39
N GLY A 28 3.65 -4.06 13.59
CA GLY A 28 2.58 -4.29 12.61
C GLY A 28 1.66 -3.09 12.42
N ALA A 29 1.32 -2.40 13.52
CA ALA A 29 0.44 -1.24 13.47
C ALA A 29 1.14 -0.06 12.77
N ALA A 30 2.40 0.21 13.11
CA ALA A 30 3.19 1.25 12.48
C ALA A 30 3.46 0.96 10.99
N ASN A 31 3.71 -0.30 10.63
CA ASN A 31 3.88 -0.71 9.24
C ASN A 31 2.62 -0.47 8.40
N LEU A 32 1.46 -0.84 8.92
CA LEU A 32 0.17 -0.61 8.25
C LEU A 32 -0.18 0.89 8.20
N ALA A 33 0.07 1.66 9.27
CA ALA A 33 -0.15 3.10 9.27
C ALA A 33 0.74 3.81 8.22
N CYS A 34 2.01 3.41 8.12
CA CYS A 34 2.93 3.92 7.10
C CYS A 34 2.47 3.53 5.68
N ALA A 35 2.03 2.28 5.48
CA ALA A 35 1.45 1.84 4.21
C ALA A 35 0.25 2.69 3.80
N VAL A 36 -0.68 2.99 4.71
CA VAL A 36 -1.84 3.84 4.41
C VAL A 36 -1.40 5.25 3.96
N ARG A 37 -0.38 5.83 4.61
CA ARG A 37 0.18 7.13 4.20
C ARG A 37 0.76 7.10 2.79
N ILE A 38 1.56 6.08 2.48
CA ILE A 38 2.16 5.87 1.15
C ILE A 38 1.07 5.69 0.09
N ALA A 39 0.11 4.79 0.36
CA ALA A 39 -1.00 4.50 -0.54
C ALA A 39 -1.85 5.73 -0.81
N ASN A 40 -2.18 6.51 0.23
CA ASN A 40 -2.96 7.74 0.09
C ASN A 40 -2.22 8.75 -0.80
N ALA A 41 -0.93 8.99 -0.55
CA ALA A 41 -0.14 9.90 -1.36
C ALA A 41 -0.11 9.49 -2.84
N ALA A 42 0.09 8.20 -3.13
CA ALA A 42 0.13 7.68 -4.49
C ALA A 42 -1.24 7.75 -5.20
N VAL A 43 -2.31 7.33 -4.52
CA VAL A 43 -3.68 7.36 -5.07
C VAL A 43 -4.15 8.78 -5.32
N THR A 44 -3.87 9.72 -4.41
CA THR A 44 -4.19 11.13 -4.61
C THR A 44 -3.41 11.74 -5.78
N ARG A 45 -2.10 11.45 -5.89
CA ARG A 45 -1.25 11.92 -6.99
C ARG A 45 -1.73 11.41 -8.35
N ASP A 46 -2.11 10.14 -8.43
CA ASP A 46 -2.35 9.46 -9.71
C ASP A 46 -3.84 9.37 -10.09
N GLY A 47 -4.75 9.67 -9.16
CA GLY A 47 -6.20 9.63 -9.39
C GLY A 47 -6.78 8.23 -9.62
N VAL A 48 -6.02 7.17 -9.30
CA VAL A 48 -6.40 5.76 -9.50
C VAL A 48 -5.96 4.91 -8.31
N LEU A 49 -6.71 3.84 -8.02
CA LEU A 49 -6.28 2.84 -7.02
C LEU A 49 -5.07 2.04 -7.51
N ALA A 50 -5.16 1.44 -8.70
CA ALA A 50 -4.06 0.70 -9.32
C ALA A 50 -4.24 0.59 -10.85
N ARG A 51 -3.33 1.20 -11.63
CA ARG A 51 -3.29 1.07 -13.09
C ARG A 51 -1.87 1.19 -13.61
N GLY A 52 -1.36 0.16 -14.30
CA GLY A 52 0.04 0.13 -14.71
C GLY A 52 0.95 0.24 -13.49
N ALA A 53 1.77 1.30 -13.42
CA ALA A 53 2.60 1.64 -12.27
C ALA A 53 2.03 2.76 -11.38
N GLY A 54 0.80 3.21 -11.63
CA GLY A 54 0.13 4.27 -10.85
C GLY A 54 -0.72 3.74 -9.69
N GLY A 55 -1.02 4.63 -8.73
CA GLY A 55 -1.69 4.32 -7.48
C GLY A 55 -0.81 3.46 -6.59
N VAL A 56 -1.41 2.48 -5.89
CA VAL A 56 -0.65 1.56 -5.02
C VAL A 56 0.37 0.71 -5.79
N ALA A 57 0.24 0.58 -7.12
CA ALA A 57 1.22 -0.16 -7.93
C ALA A 57 2.58 0.55 -8.08
N ALA A 58 2.68 1.82 -7.66
CA ALA A 58 3.95 2.54 -7.59
C ALA A 58 4.91 1.88 -6.58
N ASP A 59 4.40 1.61 -5.37
CA ASP A 59 5.17 1.08 -4.23
C ASP A 59 5.03 -0.42 -4.04
N TRP A 60 3.94 -1.03 -4.50
CA TRP A 60 3.69 -2.47 -4.42
C TRP A 60 3.66 -3.12 -5.81
N PRO A 61 4.83 -3.54 -6.35
CA PRO A 61 4.94 -4.19 -7.66
C PRO A 61 4.00 -5.38 -7.92
N PRO A 62 3.59 -6.21 -6.93
CA PRO A 62 2.59 -7.25 -7.16
C PRO A 62 1.30 -6.73 -7.80
N MET A 63 0.90 -5.48 -7.54
CA MET A 63 -0.30 -4.87 -8.11
C MET A 63 -0.16 -4.47 -9.60
N ARG A 64 1.06 -4.53 -10.15
CA ARG A 64 1.32 -4.36 -11.58
C ARG A 64 0.86 -5.61 -12.36
N ASN A 65 0.93 -6.79 -11.74
CA ASN A 65 0.39 -8.02 -12.31
C ASN A 65 -1.15 -7.91 -12.40
N ALA A 66 -1.70 -8.16 -13.58
CA ALA A 66 -3.13 -8.01 -13.81
C ALA A 66 -3.97 -9.05 -13.06
N ASP A 67 -3.45 -10.26 -12.85
CA ASP A 67 -4.16 -11.36 -12.22
C ASP A 67 -4.26 -11.14 -10.71
N HIS A 68 -3.15 -10.79 -10.06
CA HIS A 68 -3.16 -10.44 -8.62
C HIS A 68 -4.07 -9.24 -8.33
N ARG A 69 -4.03 -8.22 -9.19
CA ARG A 69 -4.91 -7.06 -9.03
C ARG A 69 -6.39 -7.43 -9.20
N ARG A 70 -6.72 -8.34 -10.13
CA ARG A 70 -8.10 -8.83 -10.29
C ARG A 70 -8.56 -9.62 -9.07
N GLU A 71 -7.70 -10.43 -8.47
CA GLU A 71 -8.01 -11.18 -7.25
C GLU A 71 -8.36 -10.23 -6.08
N VAL A 72 -7.50 -9.24 -5.81
CA VAL A 72 -7.74 -8.23 -4.77
C VAL A 72 -9.02 -7.42 -5.05
N ALA A 73 -9.25 -7.04 -6.31
CA ALA A 73 -10.45 -6.32 -6.71
C ALA A 73 -11.72 -7.17 -6.53
N ALA A 74 -11.68 -8.45 -6.88
CA ALA A 74 -12.80 -9.37 -6.71
C ALA A 74 -13.16 -9.57 -5.23
N PHE A 75 -12.16 -9.77 -4.37
CA PHE A 75 -12.35 -9.81 -2.92
C PHE A 75 -12.98 -8.52 -2.39
N THR A 76 -12.44 -7.36 -2.78
CA THR A 76 -12.90 -6.06 -2.30
C THR A 76 -14.33 -5.74 -2.75
N ALA A 77 -14.66 -6.02 -4.02
CA ALA A 77 -16.00 -5.81 -4.58
C ALA A 77 -17.07 -6.71 -3.92
N ALA A 78 -16.66 -7.85 -3.33
CA ALA A 78 -17.58 -8.73 -2.61
C ALA A 78 -17.96 -8.21 -1.21
N LEU A 79 -17.25 -7.23 -0.66
CA LEU A 79 -17.51 -6.68 0.67
C LEU A 79 -18.88 -5.96 0.72
N PRO A 80 -19.67 -6.09 1.81
CA PRO A 80 -21.03 -5.52 1.88
C PRO A 80 -21.11 -4.02 1.54
N GLN A 81 -20.15 -3.24 2.03
CA GLN A 81 -20.05 -1.80 1.77
C GLN A 81 -19.78 -1.42 0.30
N CYS A 82 -19.40 -2.39 -0.55
CA CYS A 82 -19.11 -2.19 -1.97
C CYS A 82 -20.21 -2.71 -2.91
N ARG A 83 -21.33 -3.22 -2.39
CA ARG A 83 -22.43 -3.84 -3.17
C ARG A 83 -23.53 -2.86 -3.61
N ASN A 84 -23.30 -1.56 -3.50
CA ASN A 84 -24.29 -0.53 -3.81
C ASN A 84 -24.33 -0.22 -5.30
#